data_AF-A0A2V7YGC3-F1
#
_entry.id   AF-A0A2V7YGC3-F1
#
_cell.length_a   1.000
_cell.length_b   1.000
_cell.length_c   1.000
_cell.angle_alpha   90.00
_cell.angle_beta   90.00
_cell.angle_gamma   90.00
#
_symmetry.space_group_name_H-M   'P 1'
#
loop_
_entity.id
_entity.type
_entity.pdbx_description
1 polymer ?
#
loop_
_entity_poly.entity_id
_entity_poly.type
_entity_poly.pdbx_seq_one_letter_code
_entity_poly.pdbx_strand_id
1 'polypeptide(L)'
;MTKIQNLLALDYPGDRIEILVGSDGSTDSTAEKLLTISDNRVRVFNFPQRRGKPAVLNTLVPKAKGDIVVLADVRQRFESEVLRAFARSFADPQIGAVSGEVVLTTESGTAVSEGAGLYWRYETFIRSRECMIDSTIAVTGPIYAIRRTLFEPIPPDTIVDDLLIPLRISRRGYRVIVEPEARAIDSAYATASQEFTRKVRTLAGNFQLFARERWLLNPFQNRLWWDRPCRFERGAARRICLIRIHNGHADRLLCRCAGRMGPSARLEEAFHHHLSVLLLSDELDDSARLSSIDHRATAGYLAKGDGQQHIEMNMPREFLNGFVLAFSLLIGPGLWASCYGRSVAVTELPNPLDDDRPPGSPPELPRAEVQLPGAGTSGVVRVVANSDDFQSAIDDAKPGDVIALLPGSVYRGSLTLPKKEGDEWITIRTNVPDGTFPVRGTRVGPSDARMMPVIESDDESAIQAEAGAHHYRFIGIEIRPKAGVYIRNLVLLGVGANTVEDLPHHLIFERCYVHGDANVGGRRGIALNTRDAAVVDSYFSDF
;
A
#
# COMPACT_ATOMS: atom_id res chain seq x y z
N MET A 1 20.46 -14.67 -19.36
CA MET A 1 21.18 -15.48 -18.35
C MET A 1 20.13 -16.08 -17.43
N THR A 2 20.03 -17.40 -17.32
CA THR A 2 19.02 -18.06 -16.48
C THR A 2 19.35 -17.88 -14.98
N LYS A 3 18.35 -17.91 -14.10
CA LYS A 3 18.56 -17.76 -12.64
C LYS A 3 19.61 -18.73 -12.08
N ILE A 4 19.65 -19.96 -12.58
CA ILE A 4 20.64 -20.96 -12.15
C ILE A 4 22.06 -20.54 -12.57
N GLN A 5 22.25 -20.03 -13.79
CA GLN A 5 23.55 -19.47 -14.20
C GLN A 5 23.95 -18.30 -13.28
N ASN A 6 23.01 -17.46 -12.87
CA ASN A 6 23.28 -16.39 -11.91
C ASN A 6 23.75 -16.93 -10.56
N LEU A 7 23.12 -17.98 -10.03
CA LEU A 7 23.54 -18.59 -8.77
C LEU A 7 24.89 -19.31 -8.86
N LEU A 8 25.17 -19.99 -9.97
CA LEU A 8 26.43 -20.70 -10.18
C LEU A 8 27.63 -19.76 -10.32
N ALA A 9 27.37 -18.50 -10.69
CA ALA A 9 28.37 -17.44 -10.91
C ALA A 9 28.56 -16.50 -9.70
N LEU A 10 27.91 -16.78 -8.56
CA LEU A 10 28.10 -15.98 -7.34
C LEU A 10 29.52 -16.15 -6.80
N ASP A 11 30.10 -15.07 -6.28
CA ASP A 11 31.44 -15.11 -5.69
C ASP A 11 31.38 -15.74 -4.29
N TYR A 12 31.41 -17.07 -4.26
CA TYR A 12 31.55 -17.85 -3.04
C TYR A 12 32.24 -19.19 -3.36
N PRO A 13 33.00 -19.80 -2.43
CA PRO A 13 33.67 -21.06 -2.70
C PRO A 13 32.71 -22.15 -3.19
N GLY A 14 32.90 -22.61 -4.43
CA GLY A 14 31.95 -23.49 -5.12
C GLY A 14 31.76 -24.85 -4.43
N ASP A 15 32.76 -25.34 -3.72
CA ASP A 15 32.73 -26.55 -2.87
C ASP A 15 31.83 -26.40 -1.63
N ARG A 16 31.40 -25.16 -1.32
CA ARG A 16 30.57 -24.82 -0.16
C ARG A 16 29.17 -24.33 -0.54
N ILE A 17 28.83 -24.38 -1.82
CA ILE A 17 27.52 -24.05 -2.34
C ILE A 17 26.83 -25.32 -2.83
N GLU A 18 25.59 -25.51 -2.41
CA GLU A 18 24.66 -26.36 -3.16
C GLU A 18 23.41 -25.56 -3.51
N ILE A 19 22.76 -25.93 -4.62
CA ILE A 19 21.56 -25.29 -5.12
C ILE A 19 20.48 -26.35 -5.21
N LEU A 20 19.42 -26.20 -4.42
CA LEU A 20 18.25 -27.06 -4.48
C LEU A 20 17.17 -26.33 -5.29
N VAL A 21 16.65 -26.98 -6.32
CA VAL A 21 15.61 -26.38 -7.18
C VAL A 21 14.32 -27.17 -7.03
N GLY A 22 13.23 -26.52 -6.62
CA GLY A 22 11.89 -27.07 -6.58
C GLY A 22 11.05 -26.61 -7.75
N SER A 23 10.59 -27.56 -8.58
CA SER A 23 9.61 -27.35 -9.65
C SER A 23 8.27 -27.92 -9.19
N ASP A 24 7.26 -27.08 -8.96
CA ASP A 24 5.99 -27.47 -8.31
C ASP A 24 4.80 -27.40 -9.26
N GLY A 25 4.54 -28.51 -9.95
CA GLY A 25 3.45 -28.64 -10.91
C GLY A 25 3.59 -27.75 -12.14
N SER A 26 4.82 -27.45 -12.56
CA SER A 26 5.09 -26.72 -13.80
C SER A 26 4.48 -27.45 -15.00
N THR A 27 3.67 -26.73 -15.78
CA THR A 27 2.99 -27.23 -16.99
C THR A 27 3.74 -26.90 -18.28
N ASP A 28 4.81 -26.11 -18.17
CA ASP A 28 5.69 -25.75 -19.28
C ASP A 28 6.94 -26.67 -19.32
N SER A 29 7.86 -26.34 -20.23
CA SER A 29 9.13 -27.08 -20.40
C SER A 29 10.14 -26.87 -19.25
N THR A 30 9.76 -26.26 -18.13
CA THR A 30 10.68 -25.96 -17.01
C THR A 30 11.26 -27.23 -16.41
N ALA A 31 10.43 -28.23 -16.10
CA ALA A 31 10.91 -29.48 -15.50
C ALA A 31 11.92 -30.21 -16.40
N GLU A 32 11.65 -30.26 -17.71
CA GLU A 32 12.54 -30.85 -18.71
C GLU A 32 13.87 -30.10 -18.80
N LYS A 33 13.84 -28.76 -18.85
CA LYS A 33 15.04 -27.92 -18.90
C LYS A 33 15.89 -28.11 -17.64
N LEU A 34 15.27 -28.20 -16.47
CA LEU A 34 16.00 -28.41 -15.21
C LEU A 34 16.75 -29.75 -15.18
N LEU A 35 16.20 -30.80 -15.78
CA LEU A 35 16.85 -32.11 -15.86
C LEU A 35 18.09 -32.13 -16.76
N THR A 36 18.25 -31.16 -17.67
CA THR A 36 19.44 -31.07 -18.53
C THR A 36 20.65 -30.44 -17.83
N ILE A 37 20.48 -29.90 -16.62
CA ILE A 37 21.54 -29.22 -15.88
C ILE A 37 22.48 -30.25 -15.27
N SER A 38 23.75 -30.22 -15.70
CA SER A 38 24.77 -31.22 -15.35
C SER A 38 25.79 -30.77 -14.28
N ASP A 39 25.49 -29.71 -13.52
CA ASP A 39 26.39 -29.20 -12.45
C ASP A 39 26.14 -29.96 -11.13
N ASN A 40 27.21 -30.47 -10.52
CA ASN A 40 27.15 -31.29 -9.30
C ASN A 40 26.65 -30.52 -8.06
N ARG A 41 26.66 -29.18 -8.09
CA ARG A 41 26.10 -28.34 -7.04
C ARG A 41 24.58 -28.25 -7.13
N VAL A 42 23.98 -28.57 -8.28
CA VAL A 42 22.54 -28.39 -8.53
C VAL A 42 21.79 -29.70 -8.29
N ARG A 43 20.75 -29.66 -7.46
CA ARG A 43 19.87 -30.78 -7.15
C ARG A 43 18.43 -30.38 -7.45
N VAL A 44 17.83 -30.99 -8.47
CA VAL A 44 16.48 -30.69 -8.92
C VAL A 44 15.47 -31.65 -8.29
N PHE A 45 14.38 -31.10 -7.78
CA PHE A 45 13.23 -31.81 -7.24
C PHE A 45 11.99 -31.40 -8.03
N ASN A 46 11.50 -32.33 -8.86
CA ASN A 46 10.28 -32.12 -9.63
C ASN A 46 9.08 -32.71 -8.90
N PHE A 47 8.04 -31.92 -8.72
CA PHE A 47 6.77 -32.34 -8.14
C PHE A 47 5.69 -32.26 -9.21
N PRO A 48 5.15 -33.40 -9.68
CA PRO A 48 4.18 -33.41 -10.78
C PRO A 48 2.87 -32.68 -10.47
N GLN A 49 2.49 -32.60 -9.20
CA GLN A 49 1.31 -31.91 -8.73
C GLN A 49 1.74 -30.64 -7.99
N ARG A 50 1.11 -29.50 -8.30
CA ARG A 50 1.32 -28.24 -7.56
C ARG A 50 0.79 -28.41 -6.14
N ARG A 51 1.64 -28.19 -5.14
CA ARG A 51 1.37 -28.36 -3.69
C ARG A 51 1.56 -27.05 -2.91
N GLY A 52 2.11 -26.02 -3.55
CA GLY A 52 2.36 -24.70 -2.99
C GLY A 52 3.76 -24.55 -2.37
N LYS A 53 4.27 -23.32 -2.36
CA LYS A 53 5.59 -22.93 -1.83
C LYS A 53 5.87 -23.52 -0.44
N PRO A 54 4.99 -23.42 0.58
CA PRO A 54 5.20 -24.05 1.89
C PRO A 54 5.52 -25.55 1.86
N ALA A 55 4.80 -26.32 1.04
CA ALA A 55 4.99 -27.77 0.95
C ALA A 55 6.34 -28.13 0.31
N VAL A 56 6.77 -27.33 -0.67
CA VAL A 56 8.08 -27.48 -1.30
C VAL A 56 9.19 -27.12 -0.32
N LEU A 57 9.08 -25.99 0.39
CA LEU A 57 10.04 -25.59 1.43
C LEU A 57 10.20 -26.67 2.50
N ASN A 58 9.09 -27.23 3.00
CA ASN A 58 9.10 -28.33 3.96
C ASN A 58 9.83 -29.58 3.46
N THR A 59 9.83 -29.81 2.15
CA THR A 59 10.52 -30.96 1.55
C THR A 59 12.01 -30.69 1.35
N LEU A 60 12.36 -29.46 0.93
CA LEU A 60 13.70 -29.14 0.46
C LEU A 60 14.62 -28.63 1.58
N VAL A 61 14.13 -27.81 2.52
CA VAL A 61 14.97 -27.27 3.60
C VAL A 61 15.60 -28.37 4.47
N PRO A 62 14.90 -29.46 4.85
CA PRO A 62 15.53 -30.57 5.57
C PRO A 62 16.56 -31.37 4.76
N LYS A 63 16.49 -31.31 3.42
CA LYS A 63 17.43 -31.99 2.49
C LYS A 63 18.67 -31.16 2.18
N ALA A 64 18.71 -29.91 2.63
CA ALA A 64 19.88 -29.04 2.57
C ALA A 64 20.95 -29.55 3.55
N LYS A 65 22.18 -29.62 3.06
CA LYS A 65 23.42 -29.98 3.75
C LYS A 65 24.09 -28.77 4.39
N GLY A 66 23.87 -27.56 3.85
CA GLY A 66 24.44 -26.33 4.37
C GLY A 66 23.93 -25.97 5.77
N ASP A 67 24.74 -25.24 6.53
CA ASP A 67 24.35 -24.70 7.84
C ASP A 67 23.40 -23.53 7.69
N ILE A 68 23.56 -22.78 6.59
CA ILE A 68 22.72 -21.64 6.22
C ILE A 68 21.93 -21.98 4.97
N VAL A 69 20.63 -21.70 4.98
CA VAL A 69 19.75 -21.84 3.81
C VAL A 69 19.37 -20.45 3.32
N VAL A 70 19.70 -20.15 2.08
CA VAL A 70 19.28 -18.94 1.36
C VAL A 70 18.03 -19.27 0.55
N LEU A 71 16.94 -18.60 0.82
CA LEU A 71 15.70 -18.70 0.05
C LEU A 71 15.71 -17.64 -1.05
N ALA A 72 15.54 -18.10 -2.28
CA ALA A 72 15.66 -17.29 -3.48
C ALA A 72 14.48 -17.54 -4.41
N ASP A 73 13.75 -16.49 -4.75
CA ASP A 73 12.75 -16.56 -5.82
C ASP A 73 13.45 -16.60 -7.19
N VAL A 74 12.76 -17.15 -8.20
CA VAL A 74 13.35 -17.40 -9.53
C VAL A 74 13.49 -16.13 -10.38
N ARG A 75 12.65 -15.11 -10.12
CA ARG A 75 12.59 -13.89 -10.92
C ARG A 75 13.81 -12.99 -10.75
N GLN A 76 14.20 -12.73 -9.50
CA GLN A 76 15.19 -11.71 -9.17
C GLN A 76 16.61 -12.20 -9.44
N ARG A 77 17.48 -11.32 -9.93
CA ARG A 77 18.90 -11.63 -10.14
C ARG A 77 19.70 -11.24 -8.90
N PHE A 78 20.53 -12.12 -8.38
CA PHE A 78 21.40 -11.79 -7.25
C PHE A 78 22.68 -11.07 -7.70
N GLU A 79 23.14 -10.11 -6.91
CA GLU A 79 24.48 -9.54 -7.05
C GLU A 79 25.56 -10.58 -6.67
N SER A 80 26.78 -10.42 -7.23
CA SER A 80 27.87 -11.40 -7.12
C SER A 80 28.22 -11.76 -5.66
N GLU A 81 28.26 -10.75 -4.78
CA GLU A 81 28.77 -10.88 -3.41
C GLU A 81 27.70 -11.29 -2.39
N VAL A 82 26.46 -11.55 -2.83
CA VAL A 82 25.30 -11.76 -1.94
C VAL A 82 25.53 -12.84 -0.88
N LEU A 83 26.22 -13.93 -1.23
CA LEU A 83 26.48 -15.05 -0.33
C LEU A 83 27.53 -14.70 0.71
N ARG A 84 28.55 -13.91 0.35
CA ARG A 84 29.53 -13.38 1.30
C ARG A 84 28.88 -12.42 2.27
N ALA A 85 27.96 -11.57 1.77
CA ALA A 85 27.21 -10.66 2.63
C ALA A 85 26.40 -11.43 3.69
N PHE A 86 25.64 -12.46 3.29
CA PHE A 86 24.95 -13.32 4.23
C PHE A 86 25.91 -14.05 5.19
N ALA A 87 27.00 -14.65 4.69
CA ALA A 87 27.96 -15.37 5.50
C ALA A 87 28.57 -14.49 6.61
N ARG A 88 28.93 -13.23 6.30
CA ARG A 88 29.43 -12.26 7.29
C ARG A 88 28.41 -12.02 8.40
N SER A 89 27.14 -11.84 8.05
CA SER A 89 26.07 -11.66 9.02
C SER A 89 25.90 -12.88 9.95
N PHE A 90 26.08 -14.10 9.45
CA PHE A 90 25.98 -15.32 10.28
C PHE A 90 27.23 -15.64 11.12
N ALA A 91 28.28 -14.82 11.06
CA ALA A 91 29.40 -14.92 11.99
C ALA A 91 28.94 -14.70 13.45
N ASP A 92 27.89 -13.90 13.66
CA ASP A 92 27.23 -13.79 14.97
C ASP A 92 26.29 -14.99 15.22
N PRO A 93 26.56 -15.83 16.25
CA PRO A 93 25.71 -16.97 16.57
C PRO A 93 24.29 -16.59 17.01
N GLN A 94 24.05 -15.34 17.43
CA GLN A 94 22.72 -14.85 17.82
C GLN A 94 21.83 -14.54 16.62
N ILE A 95 22.39 -14.35 15.42
CA ILE A 95 21.62 -14.08 14.21
C ILE A 95 21.07 -15.40 13.66
N GLY A 96 19.74 -15.50 13.61
CA GLY A 96 19.02 -16.67 13.11
C GLY A 96 18.52 -16.51 11.68
N ALA A 97 18.24 -15.27 11.25
CA ALA A 97 17.82 -14.95 9.89
C ALA A 97 18.35 -13.59 9.44
N VAL A 98 18.61 -13.46 8.15
CA VAL A 98 19.14 -12.26 7.51
C VAL A 98 18.33 -12.01 6.24
N SER A 99 17.69 -10.84 6.16
CA SER A 99 17.03 -10.39 4.95
C SER A 99 18.02 -9.70 4.03
N GLY A 100 17.94 -10.00 2.73
CA GLY A 100 18.50 -9.13 1.71
C GLY A 100 17.56 -7.98 1.35
N GLU A 101 18.01 -7.16 0.41
CA GLU A 101 17.27 -6.04 -0.15
C GLU A 101 16.98 -6.27 -1.64
N VAL A 102 15.77 -5.93 -2.06
CA VAL A 102 15.42 -5.93 -3.49
C VAL A 102 15.63 -4.54 -4.04
N VAL A 103 16.49 -4.42 -5.05
CA VAL A 103 16.76 -3.18 -5.77
C VAL A 103 16.02 -3.22 -7.09
N LEU A 104 15.14 -2.25 -7.31
CA LEU A 104 14.38 -2.13 -8.55
C LEU A 104 15.22 -1.42 -9.61
N THR A 105 15.46 -2.08 -10.75
CA THR A 105 16.01 -1.41 -11.94
C THR A 105 14.89 -0.65 -12.63
N THR A 106 15.02 0.68 -12.66
CA THR A 106 14.07 1.55 -13.33
C THR A 106 14.44 1.69 -14.81
N GLU A 107 13.64 1.14 -15.71
CA GLU A 107 13.59 1.65 -17.07
C GLU A 107 12.67 2.88 -17.07
N SER A 108 13.26 4.08 -17.19
CA SER A 108 12.61 5.35 -17.56
C SER A 108 11.67 6.03 -16.53
N GLY A 109 12.21 7.02 -15.81
CA GLY A 109 11.69 8.41 -15.74
C GLY A 109 10.24 8.75 -15.32
N THR A 110 9.41 7.83 -14.82
CA THR A 110 8.03 8.15 -14.42
C THR A 110 7.92 8.52 -12.93
N ALA A 111 7.02 9.45 -12.55
CA ALA A 111 6.79 9.85 -11.15
C ALA A 111 6.38 8.69 -10.22
N VAL A 112 5.77 7.64 -10.78
CA VAL A 112 5.45 6.37 -10.05
C VAL A 112 6.73 5.64 -9.62
N SER A 113 7.78 5.70 -10.44
CA SER A 113 9.10 5.15 -10.14
C SER A 113 9.77 5.87 -8.95
N GLU A 114 9.63 7.20 -8.88
CA GLU A 114 10.18 8.01 -7.79
C GLU A 114 9.42 7.78 -6.46
N GLY A 115 8.09 7.71 -6.49
CA GLY A 115 7.26 7.43 -5.32
C GLY A 115 7.46 6.01 -4.76
N ALA A 116 7.57 5.01 -5.64
CA ALA A 116 7.91 3.64 -5.24
C ALA A 116 9.32 3.56 -4.63
N GLY A 117 10.29 4.27 -5.22
CA GLY A 117 11.66 4.35 -4.68
C GLY A 117 11.73 5.00 -3.30
N LEU A 118 10.97 6.07 -3.05
CA LEU A 118 10.91 6.71 -1.73
C LEU A 118 10.29 5.78 -0.66
N TYR A 119 9.21 5.08 -1.02
CA TYR A 119 8.58 4.09 -0.15
C TYR A 119 9.55 2.98 0.24
N TRP A 120 10.26 2.39 -0.73
CA TRP A 120 11.25 1.34 -0.46
C TRP A 120 12.39 1.82 0.42
N ARG A 121 12.91 3.03 0.19
CA ARG A 121 13.96 3.63 1.05
C ARG A 121 13.47 3.84 2.48
N TYR A 122 12.21 4.20 2.67
CA TYR A 122 11.60 4.35 3.98
C TYR A 122 11.40 3.00 4.69
N GLU A 123 10.93 1.99 3.97
CA GLU A 123 10.78 0.63 4.51
C GLU A 123 12.14 0.04 4.91
N THR A 124 13.15 0.13 4.04
CA THR A 124 14.53 -0.27 4.35
C THR A 124 15.05 0.49 5.57
N PHE A 125 14.80 1.80 5.66
CA PHE A 125 15.20 2.60 6.81
C PHE A 125 14.58 2.07 8.11
N ILE A 126 13.26 1.87 8.16
CA ILE A 126 12.59 1.34 9.35
C ILE A 126 13.19 0.00 9.76
N ARG A 127 13.27 -0.95 8.83
CA ARG A 127 13.79 -2.29 9.10
C ARG A 127 15.23 -2.25 9.59
N SER A 128 16.06 -1.37 9.03
CA SER A 128 17.43 -1.15 9.52
C SER A 128 17.46 -0.64 10.98
N ARG A 129 16.51 0.24 11.35
CA ARG A 129 16.38 0.76 12.72
C ARG A 129 15.88 -0.31 13.69
N GLU A 130 14.90 -1.11 13.30
CA GLU A 130 14.41 -2.26 14.08
C GLU A 130 15.54 -3.26 14.37
N CYS A 131 16.36 -3.56 13.36
CA CYS A 131 17.51 -4.46 13.51
C CYS A 131 18.58 -3.92 14.47
N MET A 132 18.75 -2.59 14.54
CA MET A 132 19.66 -1.97 15.52
C MET A 132 19.15 -2.04 16.95
N ILE A 133 17.83 -2.17 17.15
CA ILE A 133 17.21 -2.32 18.47
C ILE A 133 17.22 -3.80 18.87
N ASP A 134 16.63 -4.67 18.05
CA ASP A 134 16.65 -6.12 18.24
C ASP A 134 16.58 -6.86 16.90
N SER A 135 15.41 -6.85 16.25
CA SER A 135 15.12 -7.62 15.04
C SER A 135 14.06 -6.96 14.15
N THR A 136 14.17 -7.13 12.83
CA THR A 136 13.04 -6.87 11.91
C THR A 136 11.99 -7.97 12.02
N ILE A 137 10.72 -7.60 11.90
CA ILE A 137 9.58 -8.55 11.99
C ILE A 137 9.48 -9.39 10.71
N ALA A 138 9.77 -8.79 9.55
CA ALA A 138 9.63 -9.43 8.24
C ALA A 138 10.97 -9.46 7.48
N VAL A 139 11.12 -10.46 6.61
CA VAL A 139 12.21 -10.52 5.62
C VAL A 139 11.66 -10.31 4.22
N THR A 140 12.55 -9.96 3.29
CA THR A 140 12.20 -9.79 1.89
C THR A 140 12.08 -11.17 1.24
N GLY A 141 10.86 -11.64 0.96
CA GLY A 141 10.60 -12.99 0.44
C GLY A 141 11.48 -13.45 -0.73
N PRO A 142 11.78 -12.59 -1.72
CA PRO A 142 12.68 -12.94 -2.83
C PRO A 142 14.13 -13.25 -2.47
N ILE A 143 14.61 -12.75 -1.32
CA ILE A 143 16.01 -12.84 -0.91
C ILE A 143 16.15 -12.77 0.61
N TYR A 144 16.32 -13.92 1.24
CA TYR A 144 16.70 -13.99 2.65
C TYR A 144 17.41 -15.30 2.98
N ALA A 145 18.09 -15.34 4.11
CA ALA A 145 18.82 -16.50 4.58
C ALA A 145 18.48 -16.81 6.03
N ILE A 146 18.54 -18.09 6.41
CA ILE A 146 18.26 -18.58 7.76
C ILE A 146 19.29 -19.63 8.18
N ARG A 147 19.51 -19.79 9.49
CA ARG A 147 20.17 -21.00 9.99
C ARG A 147 19.25 -22.19 9.78
N ARG A 148 19.75 -23.24 9.10
CA ARG A 148 18.98 -24.45 8.76
C ARG A 148 18.33 -25.08 10.00
N THR A 149 19.06 -25.10 11.12
CA THR A 149 18.60 -25.69 12.40
C THR A 149 17.42 -24.97 13.04
N LEU A 150 17.12 -23.74 12.62
CA LEU A 150 16.01 -22.94 13.13
C LEU A 150 14.75 -23.03 12.27
N PHE A 151 14.81 -23.72 11.12
CA PHE A 151 13.64 -23.94 10.28
C PHE A 151 12.60 -24.83 11.00
N GLU A 152 11.36 -24.35 11.04
CA GLU A 152 10.21 -25.11 11.52
C GLU A 152 9.27 -25.42 10.34
N PRO A 153 8.72 -26.65 10.23
CA PRO A 153 7.77 -26.97 9.19
C PRO A 153 6.59 -25.99 9.11
N ILE A 154 6.30 -25.57 7.90
CA ILE A 154 5.31 -24.55 7.54
C ILE A 154 3.96 -25.24 7.33
N PRO A 155 2.86 -24.81 7.97
CA PRO A 155 1.53 -25.31 7.63
C PRO A 155 1.23 -25.12 6.13
N PRO A 156 0.68 -26.13 5.43
CA PRO A 156 0.48 -26.08 3.98
C PRO A 156 -0.40 -24.92 3.49
N ASP A 157 -1.31 -24.44 4.34
CA ASP A 157 -2.25 -23.35 4.08
C ASP A 157 -1.64 -21.95 4.33
N THR A 158 -0.35 -21.85 4.65
CA THR A 158 0.33 -20.57 4.92
C THR A 158 0.48 -19.73 3.66
N ILE A 159 0.01 -18.48 3.72
CA ILE A 159 0.10 -17.54 2.59
C ILE A 159 1.45 -16.80 2.55
N VAL A 160 1.97 -16.40 3.72
CA VAL A 160 3.16 -15.51 3.85
C VAL A 160 4.24 -16.23 4.66
N ASP A 161 4.98 -17.12 4.00
CA ASP A 161 6.05 -17.92 4.63
C ASP A 161 7.25 -17.08 5.08
N ASP A 162 7.55 -16.03 4.33
CA ASP A 162 8.60 -15.03 4.56
C ASP A 162 8.30 -14.09 5.76
N LEU A 163 7.10 -14.13 6.32
CA LEU A 163 6.81 -13.55 7.64
C LEU A 163 6.80 -14.61 8.74
N LEU A 164 6.25 -15.80 8.46
CA LEU A 164 6.14 -16.87 9.45
C LEU A 164 7.50 -17.40 9.91
N ILE A 165 8.42 -17.66 8.98
CA ILE A 165 9.74 -18.21 9.29
C ILE A 165 10.55 -17.29 10.21
N PRO A 166 10.80 -16.00 9.88
CA PRO A 166 11.55 -15.11 10.76
C PRO A 166 10.86 -14.88 12.10
N LEU A 167 9.53 -14.83 12.15
CA LEU A 167 8.80 -14.71 13.41
C LEU A 167 9.06 -15.90 14.36
N ARG A 168 9.04 -17.13 13.84
CA ARG A 168 9.36 -18.33 14.62
C ARG A 168 10.83 -18.37 15.06
N ILE A 169 11.73 -17.87 14.23
CA ILE A 169 13.16 -17.70 14.58
C ILE A 169 13.31 -16.69 15.73
N SER A 170 12.63 -15.54 15.64
CA SER A 170 12.61 -14.53 16.70
C SER A 170 12.01 -15.06 18.01
N ARG A 171 10.93 -15.85 17.92
CA ARG A 171 10.32 -16.55 19.07
C ARG A 171 11.31 -17.45 19.80
N ARG A 172 12.26 -18.06 19.09
CA ARG A 172 13.32 -18.90 19.68
C ARG A 172 14.48 -18.10 20.29
N GLY A 173 14.41 -16.77 20.29
CA GLY A 173 15.43 -15.92 20.88
C GLY A 173 16.55 -15.50 19.92
N TYR A 174 16.45 -15.80 18.62
CA TYR A 174 17.46 -15.43 17.63
C TYR A 174 17.10 -14.14 16.91
N ARG A 175 18.09 -13.30 16.62
CA ARG A 175 17.87 -12.02 15.94
C ARG A 175 17.58 -12.22 14.44
N VAL A 176 16.73 -11.35 13.91
CA VAL A 176 16.45 -11.26 12.47
C VAL A 176 16.94 -9.90 12.00
N ILE A 177 17.92 -9.86 11.10
CA ILE A 177 18.53 -8.60 10.66
C ILE A 177 18.35 -8.34 9.16
N VAL A 178 18.66 -7.13 8.72
CA VAL A 178 18.77 -6.75 7.30
C VAL A 178 20.25 -6.58 6.96
N GLU A 179 20.69 -7.18 5.86
CA GLU A 179 22.04 -7.02 5.29
C GLU A 179 21.95 -6.21 3.99
N PRO A 180 22.25 -4.90 4.01
CA PRO A 180 22.10 -4.01 2.84
C PRO A 180 23.02 -4.35 1.66
N GLU A 181 24.08 -5.13 1.89
CA GLU A 181 24.98 -5.60 0.82
C GLU A 181 24.49 -6.91 0.18
N ALA A 182 23.48 -7.58 0.76
CA ALA A 182 22.85 -8.75 0.16
C ALA A 182 21.70 -8.32 -0.76
N ARG A 183 22.03 -8.00 -2.02
CA ARG A 183 21.08 -7.39 -2.97
C ARG A 183 20.58 -8.35 -4.04
N ALA A 184 19.28 -8.26 -4.31
CA ALA A 184 18.62 -8.88 -5.46
C ALA A 184 18.04 -7.79 -6.37
N ILE A 185 18.37 -7.85 -7.64
CA ILE A 185 17.91 -6.93 -8.68
C ILE A 185 16.61 -7.46 -9.26
N ASP A 186 15.58 -6.62 -9.29
CA ASP A 186 14.28 -6.93 -9.89
C ASP A 186 13.84 -5.81 -10.86
N SER A 187 12.97 -6.14 -11.80
CA SER A 187 12.27 -5.16 -12.64
C SER A 187 10.94 -4.77 -12.00
N ALA A 188 10.48 -3.54 -12.22
CA ALA A 188 9.13 -3.15 -11.80
C ALA A 188 8.07 -4.05 -12.47
N TYR A 189 6.99 -4.38 -11.76
CA TYR A 189 5.87 -5.14 -12.34
C TYR A 189 5.21 -4.36 -13.47
N ALA A 190 4.73 -5.08 -14.50
CA ALA A 190 4.17 -4.48 -15.70
C ALA A 190 2.83 -3.77 -15.48
N THR A 191 2.06 -4.13 -14.45
CA THR A 191 0.72 -3.56 -14.21
C THR A 191 0.37 -3.34 -12.74
N ALA A 192 -0.39 -2.28 -12.46
CA ALA A 192 -0.86 -1.95 -11.11
C ALA A 192 -1.87 -2.99 -10.54
N SER A 193 -2.57 -3.72 -11.41
CA SER A 193 -3.52 -4.77 -11.00
C SER A 193 -2.81 -5.98 -10.39
N GLN A 194 -1.73 -6.45 -11.03
CA GLN A 194 -0.89 -7.53 -10.50
C GLN A 194 -0.30 -7.16 -9.13
N GLU A 195 0.16 -5.92 -8.98
CA GLU A 195 0.69 -5.40 -7.71
C GLU A 195 -0.40 -5.30 -6.62
N PHE A 196 -1.64 -4.95 -6.99
CA PHE A 196 -2.77 -4.90 -6.06
C PHE A 196 -3.13 -6.31 -5.54
N THR A 197 -3.30 -7.28 -6.44
CA THR A 197 -3.60 -8.68 -6.06
C THR A 197 -2.53 -9.25 -5.14
N ARG A 198 -1.25 -8.98 -5.43
CA ARG A 198 -0.12 -9.38 -4.57
C ARG A 198 -0.23 -8.77 -3.17
N LYS A 199 -0.57 -7.49 -3.06
CA LYS A 199 -0.73 -6.79 -1.77
C LYS A 199 -1.92 -7.32 -0.96
N VAL A 200 -3.07 -7.54 -1.60
CA VAL A 200 -4.25 -8.12 -0.95
C VAL A 200 -3.94 -9.51 -0.39
N ARG A 201 -3.26 -10.36 -1.17
CA ARG A 201 -2.81 -11.68 -0.72
C ARG A 201 -1.87 -11.59 0.49
N THR A 202 -0.89 -10.68 0.43
CA THR A 202 0.07 -10.47 1.54
C THR A 202 -0.64 -10.01 2.81
N LEU A 203 -1.59 -9.07 2.68
CA LEU A 203 -2.38 -8.59 3.80
C LEU A 203 -3.24 -9.69 4.45
N ALA A 204 -3.92 -10.50 3.63
CA ALA A 204 -4.70 -11.64 4.12
C ALA A 204 -3.83 -12.64 4.88
N GLY A 205 -2.62 -12.90 4.39
CA GLY A 205 -1.65 -13.75 5.09
C GLY A 205 -1.18 -13.16 6.42
N ASN A 206 -0.98 -11.83 6.51
CA ASN A 206 -0.66 -11.21 7.79
C ASN A 206 -1.75 -11.46 8.83
N PHE A 207 -3.03 -11.29 8.46
CA PHE A 207 -4.16 -11.61 9.35
C PHE A 207 -4.22 -13.09 9.74
N GLN A 208 -3.96 -14.00 8.80
CA GLN A 208 -3.84 -15.43 9.09
C GLN A 208 -2.79 -15.71 10.17
N LEU A 209 -1.66 -15.01 10.15
CA LEU A 209 -0.59 -15.20 11.12
C LEU A 209 -0.96 -14.75 12.53
N PHE A 210 -1.75 -13.69 12.73
CA PHE A 210 -2.21 -13.31 14.08
C PHE A 210 -3.07 -14.40 14.72
N ALA A 211 -3.94 -15.04 13.94
CA ALA A 211 -4.78 -16.12 14.43
C ALA A 211 -3.95 -17.37 14.79
N ARG A 212 -2.91 -17.65 14.01
CA ARG A 212 -2.07 -18.84 14.15
C ARG A 212 -0.98 -18.69 15.23
N GLU A 213 -0.27 -17.58 15.20
CA GLU A 213 0.88 -17.31 16.05
C GLU A 213 0.46 -16.41 17.22
N ARG A 214 -0.49 -16.89 18.04
CA ARG A 214 -1.13 -16.13 19.14
C ARG A 214 -0.15 -15.51 20.15
N TRP A 215 1.04 -16.10 20.30
CA TRP A 215 2.11 -15.55 21.14
C TRP A 215 2.51 -14.13 20.73
N LEU A 216 2.31 -13.75 19.47
CA LEU A 216 2.52 -12.40 18.96
C LEU A 216 1.73 -11.36 19.73
N LEU A 217 0.52 -11.70 20.19
CA LEU A 217 -0.40 -10.83 20.93
C LEU A 217 -0.13 -10.82 22.45
N ASN A 218 0.75 -11.70 22.93
CA ASN A 218 1.09 -11.78 24.34
C ASN A 218 2.38 -10.98 24.62
N PRO A 219 2.29 -9.84 25.32
CA PRO A 219 3.45 -9.00 25.59
C PRO A 219 4.55 -9.74 26.36
N PHE A 220 4.20 -10.71 27.20
CA PHE A 220 5.18 -11.43 28.02
C PHE A 220 5.90 -12.55 27.26
N GLN A 221 5.36 -12.98 26.11
CA GLN A 221 5.95 -14.01 25.25
C GLN A 221 6.61 -13.42 24.01
N ASN A 222 6.12 -12.28 23.54
CA ASN A 222 6.68 -11.57 22.41
C ASN A 222 7.74 -10.59 22.87
N ARG A 223 9.02 -10.96 22.75
CA ARG A 223 10.14 -10.06 23.11
C ARG A 223 10.13 -8.75 22.31
N LEU A 224 9.61 -8.78 21.08
CA LEU A 224 9.49 -7.61 20.20
C LEU A 224 8.42 -6.62 20.70
N TRP A 225 7.58 -7.05 21.65
CA TRP A 225 6.57 -6.18 22.25
C TRP A 225 7.18 -5.13 23.18
N TRP A 226 8.26 -5.50 23.88
CA TRP A 226 8.80 -4.71 24.98
C TRP A 226 10.07 -3.95 24.66
N ASP A 227 10.62 -4.04 23.44
CA ASP A 227 11.87 -3.44 22.98
C ASP A 227 12.36 -2.35 23.95
N ARG A 228 13.15 -2.81 24.92
CA ARG A 228 13.46 -2.02 26.12
C ARG A 228 14.50 -0.96 25.75
N PRO A 229 14.39 0.26 26.29
CA PRO A 229 15.27 1.35 25.95
C PRO A 229 16.64 1.14 26.62
N CYS A 230 17.72 1.24 25.85
CA CYS A 230 19.03 1.51 26.44
C CYS A 230 19.63 2.79 25.85
N ARG A 231 19.63 3.82 26.71
CA ARG A 231 20.53 4.99 26.77
C ARG A 231 20.63 5.89 25.53
N PHE A 232 19.73 6.88 25.46
CA PHE A 232 20.15 8.26 25.21
C PHE A 232 19.19 9.22 25.93
N GLU A 233 19.76 10.24 26.55
CA GLU A 233 19.11 11.15 27.48
C GLU A 233 18.07 12.06 26.83
N ARG A 234 16.98 12.33 27.58
CA ARG A 234 16.07 13.48 27.53
C ARG A 234 15.45 13.87 26.17
N GLY A 235 14.14 13.59 26.04
CA GLY A 235 13.20 14.42 25.29
C GLY A 235 12.18 13.67 24.41
N ALA A 236 10.93 13.58 24.87
CA ALA A 236 9.68 13.23 24.14
C ALA A 236 9.61 11.83 23.45
N ALA A 237 9.14 10.75 24.09
CA ALA A 237 7.73 10.29 24.20
C ALA A 237 6.97 10.30 22.84
N ARG A 238 6.42 9.22 22.24
CA ARG A 238 5.80 7.95 22.70
C ARG A 238 5.91 6.85 21.60
N ARG A 239 6.55 5.70 21.84
CA ARG A 239 6.00 4.32 22.00
C ARG A 239 4.58 4.01 21.47
N ILE A 240 4.49 3.28 20.34
CA ILE A 240 3.47 2.24 20.05
C ILE A 240 4.15 1.14 19.22
N CYS A 241 4.43 0.00 19.86
CA CYS A 241 4.70 -1.27 19.18
C CYS A 241 3.36 -2.02 19.13
N LEU A 242 2.65 -1.85 18.01
CA LEU A 242 1.55 -2.71 17.57
C LEU A 242 2.02 -3.24 16.23
N ILE A 243 2.06 -4.56 16.10
CA ILE A 243 2.46 -5.29 14.89
C ILE A 243 1.85 -4.58 13.68
N ARG A 244 2.71 -3.92 12.91
CA ARG A 244 2.34 -2.94 11.90
C ARG A 244 1.82 -3.66 10.67
N ILE A 245 0.53 -3.98 10.64
CA ILE A 245 -0.17 -4.24 9.38
C ILE A 245 -0.34 -2.88 8.70
N HIS A 246 0.50 -2.55 7.72
CA HIS A 246 0.38 -1.27 6.99
C HIS A 246 -0.19 -1.46 5.58
N ASN A 247 -1.48 -1.14 5.49
CA ASN A 247 -2.08 -0.55 4.30
C ASN A 247 -1.65 0.92 4.21
N GLY A 248 -1.05 1.30 3.07
CA GLY A 248 -1.15 2.61 2.41
C GLY A 248 -0.95 3.91 3.19
N HIS A 249 0.01 4.69 2.71
CA HIS A 249 0.19 6.16 2.86
C HIS A 249 0.88 6.66 4.14
N ALA A 250 2.07 7.27 3.98
CA ALA A 250 2.55 8.33 4.85
C ALA A 250 3.64 9.16 4.15
N ASP A 251 3.38 10.47 4.11
CA ASP A 251 4.24 11.55 3.66
C ASP A 251 5.46 11.80 4.57
N ARG A 252 6.35 12.67 4.07
CA ARG A 252 7.72 12.97 4.54
C ARG A 252 7.80 13.50 5.98
N LEU A 253 8.87 13.15 6.68
CA LEU A 253 9.49 14.08 7.65
C LEU A 253 11.02 14.00 7.64
N LEU A 254 11.62 15.20 7.67
CA LEU A 254 13.04 15.52 7.74
C LEU A 254 13.65 15.14 9.10
N CYS A 255 14.82 14.49 9.07
CA CYS A 255 15.82 14.70 10.12
C CYS A 255 17.24 14.48 9.60
N ARG A 256 18.01 15.57 9.54
CA ARG A 256 19.48 15.53 9.47
C ARG A 256 20.00 15.09 10.84
N CYS A 257 20.80 14.04 10.90
CA CYS A 257 21.86 13.90 11.90
C CYS A 257 22.96 12.97 11.39
N ALA A 258 24.19 13.49 11.44
CA ALA A 258 25.44 12.82 11.10
C ALA A 258 25.98 12.02 12.29
N GLY A 259 26.73 10.94 12.04
CA GLY A 259 27.52 10.30 13.12
C GLY A 259 28.07 8.90 12.83
N ARG A 260 29.28 8.87 12.25
CA ARG A 260 30.39 7.88 12.27
C ARG A 260 30.14 6.44 12.78
N MET A 261 30.43 5.46 11.91
CA MET A 261 30.82 4.09 12.27
C MET A 261 32.34 4.01 12.47
N GLY A 262 32.80 3.33 13.54
CA GLY A 262 34.19 2.93 13.75
C GLY A 262 34.44 1.50 13.24
N PRO A 263 35.69 1.12 12.88
CA PRO A 263 35.95 -0.08 12.10
C PRO A 263 36.36 -1.32 12.92
N SER A 264 36.23 -2.46 12.24
CA SER A 264 36.97 -3.73 12.40
C SER A 264 36.46 -4.79 13.40
N ALA A 265 35.80 -5.81 12.85
CA ALA A 265 35.87 -7.19 13.35
C ALA A 265 36.46 -8.08 12.24
N ARG A 266 37.32 -9.01 12.65
CA ARG A 266 38.29 -9.74 11.82
C ARG A 266 37.62 -10.64 10.76
N LEU A 267 38.06 -10.51 9.51
CA LEU A 267 37.54 -11.19 8.32
C LEU A 267 37.78 -12.73 8.29
N GLU A 268 38.62 -13.28 9.15
CA GLU A 268 39.08 -14.67 9.03
C GLU A 268 38.06 -15.73 9.54
N GLU A 269 37.11 -15.37 10.41
CA GLU A 269 36.11 -16.34 10.92
C GLU A 269 34.84 -16.47 10.05
N ALA A 270 34.59 -15.53 9.12
CA ALA A 270 33.36 -15.49 8.32
C ALA A 270 33.25 -16.60 7.24
N PHE A 271 34.34 -17.33 6.98
CA PHE A 271 34.45 -18.26 5.86
C PHE A 271 34.30 -19.73 6.25
N HIS A 272 33.63 -20.08 7.35
CA HIS A 272 33.45 -21.49 7.77
C HIS A 272 32.08 -22.09 7.43
N HIS A 273 31.10 -21.32 6.94
CA HIS A 273 29.74 -21.81 6.73
C HIS A 273 29.49 -22.42 5.34
N HIS A 274 28.81 -23.57 5.29
CA HIS A 274 28.22 -24.13 4.08
C HIS A 274 26.84 -23.50 3.81
N LEU A 275 26.60 -23.06 2.56
CA LEU A 275 25.37 -22.38 2.15
C LEU A 275 24.58 -23.23 1.14
N SER A 276 23.29 -23.40 1.38
CA SER A 276 22.36 -24.03 0.45
C SER A 276 21.42 -22.96 -0.11
N VAL A 277 21.40 -22.74 -1.42
CA VAL A 277 20.44 -21.83 -2.07
C VAL A 277 19.24 -22.62 -2.56
N LEU A 278 18.05 -22.19 -2.18
CA LEU A 278 16.79 -22.82 -2.53
C LEU A 278 16.07 -21.96 -3.57
N LEU A 279 15.90 -22.51 -4.78
CA LEU A 279 15.16 -21.89 -5.88
C LEU A 279 13.78 -22.50 -6.00
N LEU A 280 12.76 -21.66 -6.10
CA LEU A 280 11.37 -22.06 -6.30
C LEU A 280 10.81 -21.45 -7.59
N SER A 281 10.44 -22.31 -8.54
CA SER A 281 9.76 -21.89 -9.76
C SER A 281 8.24 -21.97 -9.56
N ASP A 282 7.59 -20.84 -9.33
CA ASP A 282 6.14 -20.74 -9.33
C ASP A 282 5.69 -19.39 -9.91
N GLU A 283 5.84 -19.20 -11.23
CA GLU A 283 5.18 -18.12 -11.96
C GLU A 283 4.75 -18.61 -13.35
N LEU A 284 3.73 -19.47 -13.38
CA LEU A 284 2.80 -19.56 -14.49
C LEU A 284 1.40 -19.90 -13.96
N ASP A 285 0.49 -18.96 -14.19
CA ASP A 285 -0.97 -19.04 -14.05
C ASP A 285 -1.55 -19.30 -12.64
N ASP A 286 -1.70 -18.22 -11.87
CA ASP A 286 -2.50 -18.15 -10.64
C ASP A 286 -3.99 -17.83 -10.91
N SER A 287 -4.45 -18.02 -12.16
CA SER A 287 -5.84 -17.83 -12.57
C SER A 287 -6.72 -19.08 -12.37
N ALA A 288 -6.14 -20.25 -12.09
CA ALA A 288 -6.82 -21.55 -12.23
C ALA A 288 -7.02 -22.39 -10.94
N ARG A 289 -6.70 -21.89 -9.73
CA ARG A 289 -6.79 -22.67 -8.48
C ARG A 289 -7.66 -22.06 -7.37
N LEU A 290 -8.88 -21.62 -7.73
CA LEU A 290 -9.98 -21.49 -6.78
C LEU A 290 -10.98 -22.68 -6.83
N SER A 291 -10.69 -23.75 -7.57
CA SER A 291 -11.69 -24.76 -7.94
C SER A 291 -11.62 -26.13 -7.25
N SER A 292 -10.74 -26.38 -6.28
CA SER A 292 -10.79 -27.66 -5.53
C SER A 292 -10.12 -27.62 -4.16
N ILE A 293 -10.88 -27.20 -3.15
CA ILE A 293 -10.67 -27.59 -1.75
C ILE A 293 -11.90 -28.38 -1.33
N ASP A 294 -11.74 -29.68 -1.10
CA ASP A 294 -12.84 -30.58 -0.74
C ASP A 294 -13.26 -30.39 0.73
N HIS A 295 -14.29 -29.57 0.85
CA HIS A 295 -15.42 -29.54 1.78
C HIS A 295 -15.44 -30.49 2.99
N ARG A 296 -15.08 -29.95 4.17
CA ARG A 296 -15.75 -30.17 5.48
C ARG A 296 -15.16 -29.26 6.56
N ALA A 297 -15.26 -27.93 6.37
CA ALA A 297 -15.18 -26.90 7.43
C ALA A 297 -15.28 -25.45 6.91
N THR A 298 -15.26 -25.20 5.60
CA THR A 298 -15.11 -23.83 5.08
C THR A 298 -15.78 -23.65 3.72
N ALA A 299 -16.30 -22.44 3.51
CA ALA A 299 -16.75 -21.83 2.26
C ALA A 299 -18.05 -22.37 1.61
N GLY A 300 -19.09 -21.54 1.65
CA GLY A 300 -20.26 -21.63 0.77
C GLY A 300 -19.95 -21.10 -0.64
N TYR A 301 -20.69 -21.60 -1.62
CA TYR A 301 -20.46 -21.51 -3.05
C TYR A 301 -20.48 -20.10 -3.68
N LEU A 302 -19.71 -19.97 -4.76
CA LEU A 302 -19.75 -18.92 -5.79
C LEU A 302 -21.08 -18.97 -6.58
N ALA A 303 -21.80 -17.85 -6.64
CA ALA A 303 -22.79 -17.60 -7.69
C ALA A 303 -22.10 -16.92 -8.88
N LYS A 304 -22.27 -17.47 -10.09
CA LYS A 304 -21.83 -16.85 -11.35
C LYS A 304 -22.72 -15.64 -11.67
N GLY A 305 -22.11 -14.46 -11.77
CA GLY A 305 -22.71 -13.25 -12.35
C GLY A 305 -21.87 -12.01 -12.03
N ASP A 306 -21.39 -11.32 -13.06
CA ASP A 306 -20.83 -9.96 -13.03
C ASP A 306 -19.57 -9.68 -12.19
N GLY A 307 -18.40 -10.02 -12.72
CA GLY A 307 -17.18 -9.17 -12.74
C GLY A 307 -16.54 -8.60 -11.46
N GLN A 308 -17.14 -8.73 -10.27
CA GLN A 308 -16.60 -8.26 -9.00
C GLN A 308 -16.21 -9.44 -8.11
N GLN A 309 -14.94 -9.50 -7.69
CA GLN A 309 -14.48 -10.45 -6.69
C GLN A 309 -14.74 -9.88 -5.29
N HIS A 310 -15.73 -10.40 -4.59
CA HIS A 310 -15.94 -10.18 -3.16
C HIS A 310 -15.35 -11.36 -2.37
N ILE A 311 -14.55 -11.09 -1.33
CA ILE A 311 -14.02 -12.10 -0.40
C ILE A 311 -14.76 -11.93 0.93
N GLU A 312 -15.67 -12.83 1.23
CA GLU A 312 -16.40 -12.85 2.51
C GLU A 312 -15.66 -13.77 3.51
N MET A 313 -15.10 -13.20 4.58
CA MET A 313 -14.40 -13.94 5.64
C MET A 313 -15.32 -14.15 6.84
N ASN A 314 -15.89 -15.35 7.00
CA ASN A 314 -16.62 -15.71 8.21
C ASN A 314 -15.65 -16.05 9.36
N MET A 315 -15.43 -15.13 10.29
CA MET A 315 -14.80 -15.42 11.58
C MET A 315 -15.85 -15.74 12.66
N PRO A 316 -15.58 -16.68 13.59
CA PRO A 316 -16.51 -16.98 14.69
C PRO A 316 -16.80 -15.74 15.55
N ARG A 317 -18.08 -15.43 15.83
CA ARG A 317 -18.51 -14.27 16.65
C ARG A 317 -17.82 -14.18 18.02
N GLU A 318 -17.47 -15.32 18.61
CA GLU A 318 -16.74 -15.41 19.88
C GLU A 318 -15.33 -14.79 19.80
N PHE A 319 -14.69 -14.87 18.63
CA PHE A 319 -13.36 -14.33 18.36
C PHE A 319 -13.38 -12.81 18.18
N LEU A 320 -14.38 -12.28 17.47
CA LEU A 320 -14.59 -10.83 17.31
C LEU A 320 -14.88 -10.17 18.66
N ASN A 321 -15.75 -10.79 19.46
CA ASN A 321 -16.12 -10.28 20.78
C ASN A 321 -14.95 -10.31 21.76
N GLY A 322 -14.14 -11.38 21.77
CA GLY A 322 -12.94 -11.47 22.61
C GLY A 322 -11.83 -10.48 22.22
N PHE A 323 -11.67 -10.24 20.92
CA PHE A 323 -10.69 -9.30 20.38
C PHE A 323 -11.07 -7.84 20.70
N VAL A 324 -12.34 -7.47 20.49
CA VAL A 324 -12.86 -6.14 20.86
C VAL A 324 -12.72 -5.92 22.36
N LEU A 325 -13.11 -6.88 23.20
CA LEU A 325 -13.06 -6.77 24.66
C LEU A 325 -11.60 -6.61 25.18
N ALA A 326 -10.65 -7.36 24.63
CA ALA A 326 -9.24 -7.26 25.02
C ALA A 326 -8.61 -5.92 24.58
N PHE A 327 -8.99 -5.41 23.40
CA PHE A 327 -8.56 -4.12 22.88
C PHE A 327 -9.13 -2.96 23.74
N SER A 328 -10.41 -3.04 24.12
CA SER A 328 -11.09 -2.06 24.96
C SER A 328 -10.54 -2.02 26.40
N LEU A 329 -10.19 -3.17 26.98
CA LEU A 329 -9.79 -3.27 28.40
C LEU A 329 -8.30 -3.02 28.66
N LEU A 330 -7.40 -3.38 27.72
CA LEU A 330 -5.94 -3.28 27.95
C LEU A 330 -5.29 -2.07 27.28
N ILE A 331 -5.85 -1.59 26.16
CA ILE A 331 -5.27 -0.52 25.34
C ILE A 331 -6.11 0.76 25.45
N GLY A 332 -7.43 0.61 25.59
CA GLY A 332 -8.40 1.71 25.69
C GLY A 332 -8.04 2.81 26.71
N PRO A 333 -7.72 2.50 27.98
CA PRO A 333 -7.54 3.54 29.00
C PRO A 333 -6.30 4.42 28.78
N GLY A 334 -5.26 3.91 28.12
CA GLY A 334 -4.02 4.64 27.85
C GLY A 334 -4.06 5.50 26.58
N LEU A 335 -4.88 5.11 25.60
CA LEU A 335 -5.08 5.86 24.35
C LEU A 335 -6.19 6.92 24.46
N TRP A 336 -7.21 6.70 25.32
CA TRP A 336 -8.33 7.64 25.44
C TRP A 336 -8.04 8.90 26.26
N ALA A 337 -7.05 8.88 27.16
CA ALA A 337 -6.75 10.05 27.99
C ALA A 337 -6.04 11.19 27.22
N SER A 338 -5.56 10.97 25.99
CA SER A 338 -4.99 12.03 25.14
C SER A 338 -5.94 12.59 24.07
N CYS A 339 -7.19 12.12 24.00
CA CYS A 339 -8.16 12.58 23.01
C CYS A 339 -9.26 13.50 23.59
N TYR A 340 -9.20 13.84 24.89
CA TYR A 340 -10.06 14.87 25.48
C TYR A 340 -9.54 16.29 25.20
N GLY A 341 -9.24 16.57 23.94
CA GLY A 341 -9.27 17.90 23.37
C GLY A 341 -10.50 17.99 22.48
N ARG A 342 -11.66 18.33 23.09
CA ARG A 342 -12.98 18.58 22.46
C ARG A 342 -13.20 17.88 21.11
N SER A 343 -13.62 16.63 21.17
CA SER A 343 -14.11 15.86 20.03
C SER A 343 -15.36 16.54 19.47
N VAL A 344 -15.29 17.02 18.22
CA VAL A 344 -16.47 17.26 17.39
C VAL A 344 -17.03 15.87 17.05
N ALA A 345 -18.33 15.68 17.27
CA ALA A 345 -19.00 14.39 17.14
C ALA A 345 -18.76 13.76 15.77
N VAL A 346 -18.01 12.66 15.72
CA VAL A 346 -18.07 11.70 14.62
C VAL A 346 -19.39 10.95 14.84
N THR A 347 -20.42 11.32 14.08
CA THR A 347 -21.63 10.51 13.99
C THR A 347 -21.23 9.13 13.49
N GLU A 348 -21.28 8.12 14.36
CA GLU A 348 -21.06 6.73 14.01
C GLU A 348 -22.03 6.35 12.88
N LEU A 349 -21.49 6.07 11.69
CA LEU A 349 -22.28 5.43 10.64
C LEU A 349 -22.61 4.00 11.12
N PRO A 350 -23.87 3.56 11.03
CA PRO A 350 -24.24 2.20 11.43
C PRO A 350 -23.48 1.17 10.60
N ASN A 351 -23.21 0.02 11.23
CA ASN A 351 -22.58 -1.12 10.59
C ASN A 351 -23.44 -1.59 9.40
N PRO A 352 -22.87 -1.86 8.20
CA PRO A 352 -23.64 -2.36 7.05
C PRO A 352 -24.44 -3.65 7.33
N LEU A 353 -24.05 -4.41 8.36
CA LEU A 353 -24.76 -5.61 8.82
C LEU A 353 -26.00 -5.32 9.68
N ASP A 354 -26.18 -4.08 10.14
CA ASP A 354 -27.36 -3.61 10.88
C ASP A 354 -28.36 -2.90 9.94
N ASP A 355 -28.16 -3.01 8.62
CA ASP A 355 -29.07 -2.48 7.60
C ASP A 355 -30.15 -3.53 7.26
N ASP A 356 -31.27 -3.49 7.98
CA ASP A 356 -32.41 -4.40 7.81
C ASP A 356 -33.21 -4.17 6.49
N ARG A 357 -32.71 -3.32 5.58
CA ARG A 357 -33.43 -2.96 4.35
C ARG A 357 -33.27 -4.02 3.25
N PRO A 358 -34.29 -4.23 2.41
CA PRO A 358 -34.20 -5.11 1.24
C PRO A 358 -33.04 -4.72 0.31
N PRO A 359 -32.33 -5.68 -0.30
CA PRO A 359 -31.34 -5.40 -1.35
C PRO A 359 -31.95 -4.50 -2.45
N GLY A 360 -31.28 -3.39 -2.79
CA GLY A 360 -31.76 -2.42 -3.76
C GLY A 360 -32.61 -1.27 -3.18
N SER A 361 -32.76 -1.19 -1.85
CA SER A 361 -33.37 -0.03 -1.20
C SER A 361 -32.56 1.24 -1.48
N PRO A 362 -33.20 2.39 -1.79
CA PRO A 362 -32.49 3.64 -2.03
C PRO A 362 -31.66 4.01 -0.79
N PRO A 363 -30.47 4.60 -0.95
CA PRO A 363 -29.62 4.99 0.17
C PRO A 363 -30.39 5.93 1.12
N GLU A 364 -30.14 5.78 2.42
CA GLU A 364 -30.73 6.68 3.41
C GLU A 364 -30.23 8.11 3.16
N LEU A 365 -31.12 9.09 3.33
CA LEU A 365 -30.74 10.49 3.17
C LEU A 365 -29.68 10.87 4.22
N PRO A 366 -28.75 11.79 3.89
CA PRO A 366 -27.76 12.28 4.83
C PRO A 366 -28.43 12.77 6.13
N ARG A 367 -27.98 12.24 7.28
CA ARG A 367 -28.46 12.64 8.62
C ARG A 367 -27.84 13.94 9.12
N ALA A 368 -26.88 14.50 8.38
CA ALA A 368 -26.20 15.76 8.68
C ALA A 368 -26.51 16.79 7.61
N GLU A 369 -26.89 18.00 8.05
CA GLU A 369 -27.08 19.15 7.18
C GLU A 369 -25.76 19.90 6.99
N VAL A 370 -25.44 20.25 5.75
CA VAL A 370 -24.30 21.12 5.43
C VAL A 370 -24.81 22.55 5.27
N GLN A 371 -24.36 23.45 6.14
CA GLN A 371 -24.62 24.89 5.98
C GLN A 371 -23.76 25.43 4.83
N LEU A 372 -24.34 25.62 3.65
CA LEU A 372 -23.64 26.30 2.56
C LEU A 372 -23.68 27.81 2.76
N PRO A 373 -22.58 28.53 2.50
CA PRO A 373 -22.50 29.98 2.59
C PRO A 373 -23.55 30.66 1.70
N GLY A 374 -23.96 31.87 2.11
CA GLY A 374 -24.86 32.70 1.33
C GLY A 374 -24.34 32.95 -0.10
N ALA A 375 -25.24 33.19 -1.05
CA ALA A 375 -24.88 33.46 -2.45
C ALA A 375 -24.44 34.92 -2.70
N GLY A 376 -24.38 35.75 -1.65
CA GLY A 376 -24.00 37.16 -1.74
C GLY A 376 -22.50 37.32 -1.98
N THR A 377 -22.14 38.23 -2.89
CA THR A 377 -20.75 38.55 -3.21
C THR A 377 -20.35 39.81 -2.44
N SER A 378 -19.31 39.73 -1.61
CA SER A 378 -18.66 40.91 -1.01
C SER A 378 -17.56 41.48 -1.92
N GLY A 379 -17.03 40.66 -2.84
CA GLY A 379 -15.96 41.00 -3.77
C GLY A 379 -16.39 41.24 -5.23
N VAL A 380 -15.42 41.16 -6.13
CA VAL A 380 -15.57 41.45 -7.56
C VAL A 380 -16.04 40.21 -8.33
N VAL A 381 -16.90 40.41 -9.32
CA VAL A 381 -17.28 39.36 -10.29
C VAL A 381 -16.38 39.48 -11.53
N ARG A 382 -15.58 38.45 -11.78
CA ARG A 382 -14.72 38.32 -12.97
C ARG A 382 -15.27 37.27 -13.91
N VAL A 383 -15.60 37.68 -15.14
CA VAL A 383 -16.02 36.74 -16.19
C VAL A 383 -14.78 36.25 -16.94
N VAL A 384 -14.58 34.93 -17.03
CA VAL A 384 -13.44 34.32 -17.73
C VAL A 384 -13.93 33.65 -18.99
N ALA A 385 -13.37 34.02 -20.14
CA ALA A 385 -13.87 33.58 -21.45
C ALA A 385 -13.10 32.40 -22.07
N ASN A 386 -11.86 32.15 -21.65
CA ASN A 386 -10.99 31.12 -22.24
C ASN A 386 -10.13 30.43 -21.15
N SER A 387 -9.40 29.37 -21.55
CA SER A 387 -8.58 28.55 -20.63
C SER A 387 -7.35 29.29 -20.10
N ASP A 388 -6.69 30.08 -20.94
CA ASP A 388 -5.41 30.75 -20.62
C ASP A 388 -5.57 31.76 -19.47
N ASP A 389 -6.76 32.36 -19.37
CA ASP A 389 -7.09 33.33 -18.33
C ASP A 389 -7.58 32.69 -17.02
N PHE A 390 -7.89 31.38 -17.00
CA PHE A 390 -8.60 30.78 -15.87
C PHE A 390 -7.71 30.56 -14.64
N GLN A 391 -6.51 30.00 -14.81
CA GLN A 391 -5.58 29.86 -13.69
C GLN A 391 -5.18 31.23 -13.12
N SER A 392 -4.86 32.19 -14.00
CA SER A 392 -4.55 33.56 -13.61
C SER A 392 -5.71 34.22 -12.83
N ALA A 393 -6.97 33.96 -13.22
CA ALA A 393 -8.13 34.45 -12.49
C ALA A 393 -8.25 33.84 -11.08
N ILE A 394 -7.90 32.57 -10.90
CA ILE A 394 -7.84 31.92 -9.58
C ILE A 394 -6.69 32.48 -8.74
N ASP A 395 -5.53 32.71 -9.36
CA ASP A 395 -4.34 33.26 -8.70
C ASP A 395 -4.56 34.71 -8.25
N ASP A 396 -5.30 35.50 -9.01
CA ASP A 396 -5.63 36.89 -8.68
C ASP A 396 -6.85 37.04 -7.76
N ALA A 397 -7.68 36.01 -7.62
CA ALA A 397 -8.90 36.08 -6.82
C ALA A 397 -8.61 36.30 -5.34
N LYS A 398 -9.41 37.18 -4.73
CA LYS A 398 -9.41 37.48 -3.30
C LYS A 398 -10.63 36.83 -2.64
N PRO A 399 -10.58 36.51 -1.34
CA PRO A 399 -11.76 36.08 -0.60
C PRO A 399 -12.95 37.01 -0.86
N GLY A 400 -14.13 36.42 -1.15
CA GLY A 400 -15.35 37.16 -1.51
C GLY A 400 -15.56 37.37 -3.02
N ASP A 401 -14.54 37.14 -3.85
CA ASP A 401 -14.64 37.27 -5.31
C ASP A 401 -15.43 36.11 -5.94
N VAL A 402 -15.99 36.40 -7.12
CA VAL A 402 -16.67 35.42 -7.97
C VAL A 402 -15.99 35.31 -9.32
N ILE A 403 -15.62 34.09 -9.69
CA ILE A 403 -15.15 33.75 -11.03
C ILE A 403 -16.33 33.12 -11.78
N ALA A 404 -16.86 33.85 -12.76
CA ALA A 404 -17.99 33.44 -13.58
C ALA A 404 -17.49 32.86 -14.92
N LEU A 405 -17.82 31.61 -15.19
CA LEU A 405 -17.39 30.87 -16.37
C LEU A 405 -18.54 30.75 -17.37
N LEU A 406 -18.24 30.91 -18.67
CA LEU A 406 -19.25 30.90 -19.72
C LEU A 406 -19.83 29.48 -19.91
N PRO A 407 -21.17 29.31 -19.91
CA PRO A 407 -21.79 28.00 -20.08
C PRO A 407 -21.44 27.39 -21.45
N GLY A 408 -21.17 26.07 -21.47
CA GLY A 408 -20.77 25.35 -22.68
C GLY A 408 -19.33 25.58 -23.15
N SER A 409 -18.59 26.51 -22.53
CA SER A 409 -17.16 26.68 -22.79
C SER A 409 -16.34 25.58 -22.12
N VAL A 410 -15.25 25.18 -22.77
CA VAL A 410 -14.31 24.17 -22.26
C VAL A 410 -13.02 24.86 -21.82
N TYR A 411 -12.69 24.69 -20.55
CA TYR A 411 -11.48 25.17 -19.90
C TYR A 411 -10.52 23.99 -19.74
N ARG A 412 -9.40 24.02 -20.47
CA ARG A 412 -8.47 22.89 -20.57
C ARG A 412 -7.30 23.06 -19.61
N GLY A 413 -6.93 21.96 -18.95
CA GLY A 413 -5.71 21.87 -18.15
C GLY A 413 -5.95 21.43 -16.71
N SER A 414 -4.86 21.43 -15.96
CA SER A 414 -4.77 21.05 -14.55
C SER A 414 -4.82 22.31 -13.68
N LEU A 415 -5.97 22.60 -13.06
CA LEU A 415 -6.16 23.82 -12.27
C LEU A 415 -5.63 23.62 -10.85
N THR A 416 -4.85 24.57 -10.35
CA THR A 416 -4.31 24.54 -8.99
C THR A 416 -5.00 25.61 -8.14
N LEU A 417 -5.56 25.20 -7.00
CA LEU A 417 -6.16 26.10 -6.01
C LEU A 417 -5.11 26.53 -5.00
N PRO A 418 -4.67 27.80 -5.01
CA PRO A 418 -3.65 28.28 -4.08
C PRO A 418 -4.23 28.55 -2.70
N LYS A 419 -3.37 28.61 -1.69
CA LYS A 419 -3.74 29.15 -0.37
C LYS A 419 -3.97 30.67 -0.47
N LYS A 420 -5.05 31.16 0.15
CA LYS A 420 -5.39 32.59 0.23
C LYS A 420 -5.42 33.03 1.69
N GLU A 421 -5.21 34.32 1.93
CA GLU A 421 -5.40 34.90 3.26
C GLU A 421 -6.85 35.39 3.41
N GLY A 422 -7.55 34.99 4.48
CA GLY A 422 -8.95 35.35 4.76
C GLY A 422 -9.90 34.15 4.86
N ASP A 423 -11.15 34.40 5.23
CA ASP A 423 -12.19 33.38 5.48
C ASP A 423 -13.45 33.52 4.59
N GLU A 424 -13.50 34.53 3.71
CA GLU A 424 -14.56 34.66 2.73
C GLU A 424 -14.39 33.68 1.55
N TRP A 425 -15.50 33.28 0.95
CA TRP A 425 -15.51 32.27 -0.11
C TRP A 425 -15.13 32.86 -1.47
N ILE A 426 -14.21 32.19 -2.16
CA ILE A 426 -14.00 32.39 -3.60
C ILE A 426 -14.96 31.46 -4.34
N THR A 427 -15.89 32.04 -5.09
CA THR A 427 -16.92 31.27 -5.78
C THR A 427 -16.61 31.15 -7.27
N ILE A 428 -16.42 29.91 -7.74
CA ILE A 428 -16.25 29.58 -9.16
C ILE A 428 -17.59 29.00 -9.64
N ARG A 429 -18.26 29.70 -10.57
CA ARG A 429 -19.62 29.32 -10.96
C ARG A 429 -19.88 29.44 -12.46
N THR A 430 -20.87 28.70 -12.94
CA THR A 430 -21.48 29.00 -14.24
C THR A 430 -22.03 30.44 -14.27
N ASN A 431 -21.82 31.13 -15.38
CA ASN A 431 -22.33 32.47 -15.67
C ASN A 431 -23.77 32.44 -16.21
N VAL A 432 -24.55 31.44 -15.79
CA VAL A 432 -25.99 31.38 -16.04
C VAL A 432 -26.70 32.25 -15.00
N PRO A 433 -27.69 33.08 -15.40
CA PRO A 433 -28.47 33.88 -14.47
C PRO A 433 -29.10 33.05 -13.35
N ASP A 434 -29.11 33.62 -12.14
CA ASP A 434 -29.78 33.00 -11.00
C ASP A 434 -31.26 32.73 -11.29
N GLY A 435 -31.75 31.55 -10.90
CA GLY A 435 -33.10 31.08 -11.19
C GLY A 435 -33.26 30.38 -12.55
N THR A 436 -32.29 30.47 -13.45
CA THR A 436 -32.26 29.68 -14.71
C THR A 436 -31.54 28.34 -14.51
N PHE A 437 -30.45 28.33 -13.74
CA PHE A 437 -29.78 27.10 -13.32
C PHE A 437 -30.56 26.42 -12.18
N PRO A 438 -30.58 25.07 -12.06
CA PRO A 438 -31.35 24.36 -11.03
C PRO A 438 -31.14 24.98 -9.65
N VAL A 439 -32.22 25.31 -8.95
CA VAL A 439 -32.16 26.00 -7.65
C VAL A 439 -31.44 25.14 -6.59
N ARG A 440 -30.87 25.80 -5.57
CA ARG A 440 -30.21 25.12 -4.44
C ARG A 440 -31.18 24.11 -3.79
N GLY A 441 -30.70 22.91 -3.48
CA GLY A 441 -31.52 21.79 -3.00
C GLY A 441 -32.00 20.85 -4.11
N THR A 442 -31.78 21.20 -5.39
CA THR A 442 -32.09 20.35 -6.54
C THR A 442 -30.83 19.72 -7.09
N ARG A 443 -30.76 18.38 -7.04
CA ARG A 443 -29.66 17.62 -7.65
C ARG A 443 -29.65 17.82 -9.17
N VAL A 444 -28.49 18.22 -9.71
CA VAL A 444 -28.30 18.32 -11.17
C VAL A 444 -28.16 16.95 -11.83
N GLY A 445 -28.30 16.87 -13.14
CA GLY A 445 -28.00 15.67 -13.92
C GLY A 445 -27.39 15.97 -15.29
N PRO A 446 -27.12 14.94 -16.12
CA PRO A 446 -26.53 15.10 -17.44
C PRO A 446 -27.32 16.03 -18.38
N SER A 447 -28.64 16.18 -18.19
CA SER A 447 -29.47 17.13 -18.94
C SER A 447 -29.13 18.60 -18.69
N ASP A 448 -28.52 18.89 -17.54
CA ASP A 448 -28.14 20.25 -17.13
C ASP A 448 -26.75 20.65 -17.65
N ALA A 449 -25.96 19.70 -18.16
CA ALA A 449 -24.59 19.91 -18.64
C ALA A 449 -24.47 21.04 -19.67
N ARG A 450 -25.50 21.25 -20.51
CA ARG A 450 -25.55 22.36 -21.48
C ARG A 450 -25.48 23.76 -20.85
N MET A 451 -25.77 23.88 -19.56
CA MET A 451 -25.72 25.12 -18.77
C MET A 451 -24.44 25.22 -17.93
N MET A 452 -23.56 24.22 -18.01
CA MET A 452 -22.33 24.15 -17.24
C MET A 452 -21.13 24.46 -18.14
N PRO A 453 -20.13 25.21 -17.65
CA PRO A 453 -18.80 25.21 -18.22
C PRO A 453 -18.10 23.89 -17.88
N VAL A 454 -17.22 23.44 -18.77
CA VAL A 454 -16.48 22.19 -18.65
C VAL A 454 -15.04 22.49 -18.22
N ILE A 455 -14.57 21.86 -17.16
CA ILE A 455 -13.15 21.75 -16.82
C ILE A 455 -12.68 20.40 -17.33
N GLU A 456 -11.78 20.40 -18.32
CA GLU A 456 -11.34 19.21 -19.04
C GLU A 456 -9.82 19.02 -18.91
N SER A 457 -9.38 17.83 -18.51
CA SER A 457 -7.97 17.45 -18.43
C SER A 457 -7.64 16.26 -19.32
N ASP A 458 -6.40 16.15 -19.81
CA ASP A 458 -5.96 15.11 -20.74
C ASP A 458 -4.83 14.21 -20.23
N ASP A 459 -4.30 14.43 -19.02
CA ASP A 459 -3.28 13.57 -18.39
C ASP A 459 -3.31 13.63 -16.85
N GLU A 460 -3.49 14.82 -16.28
CA GLU A 460 -3.50 15.05 -14.83
C GLU A 460 -4.91 15.22 -14.23
N SER A 461 -5.00 15.45 -12.92
CA SER A 461 -6.25 15.87 -12.30
C SER A 461 -6.70 17.22 -12.86
N ALA A 462 -7.99 17.35 -13.18
CA ALA A 462 -8.58 18.60 -13.67
C ALA A 462 -8.53 19.73 -12.63
N ILE A 463 -8.62 19.37 -11.35
CA ILE A 463 -8.51 20.30 -10.23
C ILE A 463 -7.62 19.69 -9.15
N GLN A 464 -6.68 20.49 -8.66
CA GLN A 464 -5.77 20.20 -7.56
C GLN A 464 -5.80 21.34 -6.55
N ALA A 465 -5.44 21.04 -5.30
CA ALA A 465 -5.36 22.04 -4.24
C ALA A 465 -3.99 22.02 -3.57
N GLU A 466 -3.38 23.19 -3.43
CA GLU A 466 -2.15 23.37 -2.66
C GLU A 466 -2.38 23.06 -1.18
N ALA A 467 -1.29 22.80 -0.44
CA ALA A 467 -1.33 22.65 1.01
C ALA A 467 -1.94 23.90 1.67
N GLY A 468 -2.95 23.69 2.50
CA GLY A 468 -3.68 24.75 3.20
C GLY A 468 -4.65 25.56 2.33
N ALA A 469 -4.90 25.17 1.07
CA ALA A 469 -5.90 25.84 0.24
C ALA A 469 -7.31 25.72 0.86
N HIS A 470 -8.07 26.82 0.87
CA HIS A 470 -9.34 26.86 1.58
C HIS A 470 -10.35 27.87 1.05
N HIS A 471 -11.62 27.66 1.42
CA HIS A 471 -12.76 28.54 1.12
C HIS A 471 -13.03 28.71 -0.39
N TYR A 472 -12.96 27.59 -1.14
CA TYR A 472 -13.36 27.56 -2.56
C TYR A 472 -14.70 26.85 -2.74
N ARG A 473 -15.59 27.46 -3.52
CA ARG A 473 -16.91 26.90 -3.84
C ARG A 473 -17.10 26.82 -5.35
N PHE A 474 -17.36 25.62 -5.85
CA PHE A 474 -17.72 25.36 -7.24
C PHE A 474 -19.24 25.23 -7.36
N ILE A 475 -19.86 25.95 -8.31
CA ILE A 475 -21.30 25.91 -8.54
C ILE A 475 -21.60 25.70 -10.02
N GLY A 476 -22.25 24.58 -10.35
CA GLY A 476 -22.73 24.34 -11.71
C GLY A 476 -21.63 24.13 -12.73
N ILE A 477 -20.61 23.35 -12.37
CA ILE A 477 -19.43 23.07 -13.19
C ILE A 477 -19.44 21.60 -13.62
N GLU A 478 -19.17 21.34 -14.89
CA GLU A 478 -18.89 20.01 -15.41
C GLU A 478 -17.38 19.73 -15.32
N ILE A 479 -17.00 18.57 -14.79
CA ILE A 479 -15.59 18.16 -14.63
C ILE A 479 -15.45 16.79 -15.27
N ARG A 480 -14.57 16.66 -16.27
CA ARG A 480 -14.39 15.42 -17.03
C ARG A 480 -12.99 15.25 -17.61
N PRO A 481 -12.55 14.02 -17.94
CA PRO A 481 -11.37 13.83 -18.78
C PRO A 481 -11.67 14.19 -20.24
N LYS A 482 -10.63 14.45 -21.01
CA LYS A 482 -10.70 14.46 -22.47
C LYS A 482 -11.14 13.09 -22.97
N ALA A 483 -11.96 13.07 -24.02
CA ALA A 483 -12.48 11.82 -24.59
C ALA A 483 -11.35 10.81 -24.90
N GLY A 484 -11.52 9.58 -24.44
CA GLY A 484 -10.55 8.49 -24.59
C GLY A 484 -9.42 8.49 -23.56
N VAL A 485 -9.43 9.38 -22.57
CA VAL A 485 -8.40 9.46 -21.51
C VAL A 485 -8.91 8.86 -20.21
N TYR A 486 -8.09 7.99 -19.61
CA TYR A 486 -8.31 7.47 -18.26
C TYR A 486 -7.65 8.38 -17.22
N ILE A 487 -8.45 9.01 -16.35
CA ILE A 487 -7.93 9.81 -15.23
C ILE A 487 -8.30 9.15 -13.90
N ARG A 488 -7.28 8.90 -13.06
CA ARG A 488 -7.44 8.20 -11.79
C ARG A 488 -8.20 9.03 -10.75
N ASN A 489 -7.79 10.29 -10.55
CA ASN A 489 -8.43 11.22 -9.64
C ASN A 489 -8.76 12.46 -10.45
N LEU A 490 -10.04 12.70 -10.72
CA LEU A 490 -10.43 13.83 -11.56
C LEU A 490 -10.28 15.16 -10.81
N VAL A 491 -10.60 15.14 -9.52
CA VAL A 491 -10.27 16.18 -8.55
C VAL A 491 -9.41 15.58 -7.44
N LEU A 492 -8.27 16.18 -7.17
CA LEU A 492 -7.26 15.68 -6.24
C LEU A 492 -6.94 16.72 -5.18
N LEU A 493 -7.45 16.53 -3.96
CA LEU A 493 -7.30 17.48 -2.87
C LEU A 493 -6.32 16.93 -1.84
N GLY A 494 -5.49 17.80 -1.27
CA GLY A 494 -4.64 17.49 -0.12
C GLY A 494 -3.44 16.61 -0.41
N VAL A 495 -2.88 16.69 -1.63
CA VAL A 495 -1.62 16.04 -1.96
C VAL A 495 -0.47 16.88 -1.41
N GLY A 496 0.44 16.25 -0.66
CA GLY A 496 1.63 16.91 -0.10
C GLY A 496 1.41 17.63 1.24
N ALA A 497 0.21 17.59 1.82
CA ALA A 497 -0.03 18.04 3.19
C ALA A 497 0.63 17.07 4.20
N ASN A 498 1.56 17.58 5.02
CA ASN A 498 2.32 16.75 5.97
C ASN A 498 1.76 16.84 7.41
N THR A 499 0.78 17.71 7.63
CA THR A 499 0.09 17.92 8.91
C THR A 499 -1.41 18.10 8.68
N VAL A 500 -2.22 17.98 9.74
CA VAL A 500 -3.69 18.17 9.65
C VAL A 500 -4.02 19.63 9.35
N GLU A 501 -3.17 20.55 9.80
CA GLU A 501 -3.26 21.99 9.56
C GLU A 501 -3.00 22.35 8.10
N ASP A 502 -2.18 21.57 7.39
CA ASP A 502 -1.87 21.75 5.98
C ASP A 502 -2.92 21.10 5.04
N LEU A 503 -3.90 20.36 5.58
CA LEU A 503 -4.97 19.79 4.75
C LEU A 503 -5.88 20.90 4.23
N PRO A 504 -6.25 20.87 2.93
CA PRO A 504 -7.25 21.77 2.39
C PRO A 504 -8.56 21.65 3.17
N HIS A 505 -9.29 22.77 3.29
CA HIS A 505 -10.49 22.83 4.12
C HIS A 505 -11.48 23.88 3.62
N HIS A 506 -12.77 23.73 3.97
CA HIS A 506 -13.86 24.55 3.43
C HIS A 506 -13.87 24.53 1.89
N LEU A 507 -13.97 23.34 1.30
CA LEU A 507 -14.11 23.15 -0.15
C LEU A 507 -15.51 22.60 -0.47
N ILE A 508 -16.25 23.28 -1.34
CA ILE A 508 -17.62 22.88 -1.69
C ILE A 508 -17.74 22.65 -3.19
N PHE A 509 -18.26 21.48 -3.57
CA PHE A 509 -18.71 21.18 -4.93
C PHE A 509 -20.24 21.09 -4.91
N GLU A 510 -20.89 22.12 -5.46
CA GLU A 510 -22.34 22.26 -5.42
C GLU A 510 -22.91 22.20 -6.82
N ARG A 511 -23.90 21.32 -7.04
CA ARG A 511 -24.61 21.20 -8.31
C ARG A 511 -23.63 20.99 -9.49
N CYS A 512 -22.55 20.25 -9.26
CA CYS A 512 -21.54 19.92 -10.26
C CYS A 512 -21.87 18.58 -10.94
N TYR A 513 -21.45 18.43 -12.21
CA TYR A 513 -21.49 17.17 -12.91
C TYR A 513 -20.05 16.64 -13.06
N VAL A 514 -19.71 15.56 -12.38
CA VAL A 514 -18.35 15.02 -12.32
C VAL A 514 -18.36 13.63 -12.90
N HIS A 515 -17.68 13.37 -14.00
CA HIS A 515 -17.74 12.05 -14.63
C HIS A 515 -16.43 11.62 -15.30
N GLY A 516 -16.22 10.31 -15.37
CA GLY A 516 -15.14 9.73 -16.19
C GLY A 516 -15.47 9.70 -17.68
N ASP A 517 -14.61 9.08 -18.46
CA ASP A 517 -14.92 8.81 -19.87
C ASP A 517 -15.90 7.64 -19.97
N ALA A 518 -16.95 7.77 -20.78
CA ALA A 518 -18.00 6.74 -20.88
C ALA A 518 -17.51 5.38 -21.44
N ASN A 519 -16.38 5.35 -22.17
CA ASN A 519 -15.82 4.14 -22.76
C ASN A 519 -14.64 3.59 -21.96
N VAL A 520 -13.79 4.48 -21.46
CA VAL A 520 -12.53 4.13 -20.77
C VAL A 520 -12.71 4.09 -19.24
N GLY A 521 -13.72 4.78 -18.72
CA GLY A 521 -14.02 4.90 -17.30
C GLY A 521 -13.10 5.87 -16.55
N GLY A 522 -13.22 5.89 -15.24
CA GLY A 522 -12.36 6.60 -14.31
C GLY A 522 -11.99 5.74 -13.11
N ARG A 523 -11.64 6.34 -11.98
CA ARG A 523 -11.56 5.61 -10.70
C ARG A 523 -12.15 6.40 -9.54
N ARG A 524 -11.81 7.69 -9.44
CA ARG A 524 -12.29 8.58 -8.41
C ARG A 524 -12.68 9.91 -9.05
N GLY A 525 -13.93 10.34 -8.84
CA GLY A 525 -14.37 11.68 -9.19
C GLY A 525 -13.65 12.72 -8.33
N ILE A 526 -13.82 12.67 -7.01
CA ILE A 526 -13.14 13.57 -6.06
C ILE A 526 -12.42 12.76 -4.99
N ALA A 527 -11.10 12.94 -4.88
CA ALA A 527 -10.30 12.43 -3.77
C ALA A 527 -10.29 13.47 -2.63
N LEU A 528 -11.15 13.28 -1.64
CA LEU A 528 -11.41 14.21 -0.52
C LEU A 528 -10.42 14.04 0.65
N ASN A 529 -9.12 14.18 0.43
CA ASN A 529 -8.15 14.26 1.52
C ASN A 529 -8.12 15.68 2.12
N THR A 530 -9.17 16.04 2.86
CA THR A 530 -9.45 17.41 3.32
C THR A 530 -9.95 17.40 4.76
N ARG A 531 -9.71 18.49 5.51
CA ARG A 531 -10.25 18.63 6.88
C ARG A 531 -11.76 18.90 6.89
N ASP A 532 -12.24 19.68 5.93
CA ASP A 532 -13.66 20.00 5.75
C ASP A 532 -13.96 20.20 4.26
N ALA A 533 -14.86 19.39 3.71
CA ALA A 533 -15.32 19.53 2.34
C ALA A 533 -16.72 18.93 2.18
N ALA A 534 -17.49 19.46 1.23
CA ALA A 534 -18.83 18.97 0.95
C ALA A 534 -19.08 18.83 -0.56
N VAL A 535 -19.83 17.79 -0.91
CA VAL A 535 -20.36 17.57 -2.26
C VAL A 535 -21.88 17.56 -2.13
N VAL A 536 -22.53 18.54 -2.76
CA VAL A 536 -23.95 18.82 -2.54
C VAL A 536 -24.67 18.91 -3.87
N ASP A 537 -25.82 18.28 -3.98
CA ASP A 537 -26.69 18.32 -5.18
C ASP A 537 -25.98 18.00 -6.51
N SER A 538 -24.85 17.29 -6.45
CA SER A 538 -23.97 17.01 -7.59
C SER A 538 -24.24 15.61 -8.16
N TYR A 539 -23.85 15.37 -9.41
CA TYR A 539 -24.05 14.11 -10.12
C TYR A 539 -22.70 13.48 -10.50
N PHE A 540 -22.59 12.17 -10.32
CA PHE A 540 -21.39 11.40 -10.61
C PHE A 540 -21.71 10.21 -11.52
N SER A 541 -20.91 10.00 -12.57
CA SER A 541 -21.04 8.83 -13.45
C SER A 541 -19.69 8.38 -14.02
N ASP A 542 -19.67 7.18 -14.62
CA ASP A 542 -18.55 6.70 -15.45
C ASP A 542 -17.23 6.50 -14.67
N PHE A 543 -17.29 6.04 -13.41
CA PHE A 543 -16.13 5.76 -12.53
C PHE A 543 -15.92 4.29 -12.19
#